data_AF-A0A1Q7CHT1-F1
#
_entry.id   AF-A0A1Q7CHT1-F1
#
_cell.length_a   1.000
_cell.length_b   1.000
_cell.length_c   1.000
_cell.angle_alpha   90.00
_cell.angle_beta   90.00
_cell.angle_gamma   90.00
#
_symmetry.space_group_name_H-M   'P 1'
#
loop_
_entity.id
_entity.type
_entity.pdbx_description
1 polymer ?
#
loop_
_entity_poly.entity_id
_entity_poly.type
_entity_poly.pdbx_seq_one_letter_code
_entity_poly.pdbx_strand_id
1 'polypeptide(L)'
;MQVGTSSEMLFGHNSNVQAGGTTYHVQTEDRGTTNALIDTTVYFNGRVLHRRTNNYFDLLPLSPHREQALKQRLDEQHRAVVEELRTGALHLALPREEKAAPASAKPATASATGVLSLELLNAKTWLTGKRALLQIAVRNEAHQAVGNATVIARVDGAAEATQFSAKTGDFGHAQFEFDMPRLAGAEPALVIEASKGNARGHLRFQLRSKPRVPSAS
;
A
#
# COMPACT_ATOMS: atom_id res chain seq x y z
N MET A 1 -40.03 -16.02 5.66
CA MET A 1 -38.65 -16.51 5.51
C MET A 1 -37.75 -15.28 5.37
N GLN A 2 -37.38 -14.66 6.49
CA GLN A 2 -36.58 -13.44 6.49
C GLN A 2 -35.14 -13.82 6.83
N VAL A 3 -34.34 -14.02 5.79
CA VAL A 3 -32.89 -14.11 5.92
C VAL A 3 -32.35 -12.68 6.00
N GLY A 4 -32.34 -12.14 7.22
CA GLY A 4 -31.55 -10.96 7.53
C GLY A 4 -30.08 -11.34 7.37
N THR A 5 -29.45 -10.85 6.30
CA THR A 5 -28.00 -10.82 6.15
C THR A 5 -27.46 -9.84 7.19
N SER A 6 -27.23 -10.37 8.39
CA SER A 6 -26.74 -9.64 9.54
C SER A 6 -25.36 -9.05 9.23
N SER A 7 -25.37 -7.74 9.06
CA SER A 7 -24.33 -6.79 9.40
C SER A 7 -22.90 -7.18 9.01
N GLU A 8 -22.45 -6.60 7.89
CA GLU A 8 -21.09 -6.06 7.76
C GLU A 8 -20.78 -5.19 9.00
N MET A 9 -20.44 -5.81 10.14
CA MET A 9 -19.86 -5.11 11.27
C MET A 9 -18.36 -5.07 11.04
N LEU A 10 -17.94 -4.10 10.21
CA LEU A 10 -16.55 -3.63 10.16
C LEU A 10 -16.24 -2.99 11.52
N PHE A 11 -16.06 -3.83 12.55
CA PHE A 11 -15.80 -3.37 13.91
C PHE A 11 -14.37 -2.84 13.94
N GLY A 12 -14.20 -1.63 14.45
CA GLY A 12 -12.90 -1.01 14.54
C GLY A 12 -12.80 0.04 15.62
N HIS A 13 -11.60 0.23 16.15
CA HIS A 13 -11.26 1.24 17.13
C HIS A 13 -10.41 2.33 16.47
N ASN A 14 -10.70 3.58 16.76
CA ASN A 14 -9.86 4.71 16.38
C ASN A 14 -9.59 5.57 17.62
N SER A 15 -8.33 5.72 17.98
CA SER A 15 -7.90 6.46 19.18
C SER A 15 -6.73 7.37 18.88
N ASN A 16 -6.77 8.60 19.41
CA ASN A 16 -5.65 9.53 19.35
C ASN A 16 -4.80 9.37 20.62
N VAL A 17 -3.53 9.01 20.48
CA VAL A 17 -2.61 8.74 21.59
C VAL A 17 -1.51 9.80 21.60
N GLN A 18 -1.32 10.48 22.73
CA GLN A 18 -0.20 11.41 22.91
C GLN A 18 0.95 10.69 23.61
N ALA A 19 2.13 10.69 23.00
CA ALA A 19 3.36 10.14 23.57
C ALA A 19 4.56 11.02 23.20
N GLY A 20 5.40 11.38 24.18
CA GLY A 20 6.60 12.19 23.95
C GLY A 20 6.35 13.59 23.35
N GLY A 21 5.16 14.17 23.55
CA GLY A 21 4.76 15.44 22.94
C GLY A 21 4.25 15.34 21.49
N THR A 22 4.08 14.11 20.98
CA THR A 22 3.60 13.81 19.63
C THR A 22 2.25 13.11 19.68
N THR A 23 1.31 13.49 18.81
CA THR A 23 -0.01 12.86 18.70
C THR A 23 -0.03 11.82 17.58
N TYR A 24 -0.33 10.58 17.93
CA TYR A 24 -0.50 9.45 17.03
C TYR A 24 -1.98 9.11 16.89
N HIS A 25 -2.38 8.61 15.73
CA HIS A 25 -3.73 8.07 15.51
C HIS A 25 -3.61 6.55 15.37
N VAL A 26 -4.22 5.78 16.25
CA VAL A 26 -4.22 4.33 16.20
C VAL A 26 -5.58 3.88 15.69
N GLN A 27 -5.60 3.22 14.54
CA GLN A 27 -6.78 2.59 13.96
C GLN A 27 -6.64 1.08 14.09
N THR A 28 -7.68 0.36 14.44
CA THR A 28 -7.70 -1.11 14.47
C THR A 28 -8.98 -1.59 13.84
N GLU A 29 -8.90 -2.46 12.85
CA GLU A 29 -10.04 -2.90 12.04
C GLU A 29 -10.02 -4.41 11.85
N ASP A 30 -11.21 -5.01 11.80
CA ASP A 30 -11.41 -6.35 11.27
C ASP A 30 -11.37 -6.35 9.72
N ARG A 31 -10.63 -7.28 9.11
CA ARG A 31 -10.54 -7.47 7.65
C ARG A 31 -11.55 -8.48 7.09
N GLY A 32 -12.57 -8.82 7.87
CA GLY A 32 -13.63 -9.74 7.52
C GLY A 32 -13.22 -11.20 7.63
N THR A 33 -14.24 -12.06 7.74
CA THR A 33 -14.11 -13.51 7.94
C THR A 33 -13.42 -14.23 6.78
N THR A 34 -13.40 -13.65 5.58
CA THR A 34 -12.67 -14.18 4.41
C THR A 34 -11.17 -14.22 4.64
N ASN A 35 -10.61 -13.19 5.29
CA ASN A 35 -9.19 -13.13 5.60
C ASN A 35 -8.90 -13.51 7.06
N ALA A 36 -9.89 -13.34 7.95
CA ALA A 36 -9.81 -13.57 9.38
C ALA A 36 -8.63 -12.84 10.06
N LEU A 37 -8.45 -11.55 9.75
CA LEU A 37 -7.35 -10.73 10.27
C LEU A 37 -7.86 -9.50 11.02
N ILE A 38 -7.24 -9.20 12.15
CA ILE A 38 -7.32 -7.93 12.88
C ILE A 38 -6.11 -7.10 12.50
N ASP A 39 -6.33 -5.89 12.02
CA ASP A 39 -5.31 -5.01 11.49
C ASP A 39 -5.25 -3.71 12.29
N THR A 40 -4.18 -3.50 13.05
CA THR A 40 -3.89 -2.26 13.76
C THR A 40 -2.88 -1.44 12.99
N THR A 41 -3.21 -0.19 12.71
CA THR A 41 -2.38 0.78 11.99
C THR A 41 -2.20 2.03 12.84
N VAL A 42 -0.95 2.39 13.12
CA VAL A 42 -0.59 3.62 13.82
C VAL A 42 -0.18 4.66 12.79
N TYR A 43 -0.82 5.82 12.81
CA TYR A 43 -0.54 6.97 11.97
C TYR A 43 0.08 8.11 12.76
N PHE A 44 0.88 8.91 12.08
CA PHE A 44 1.38 10.20 12.52
C PHE A 44 1.36 11.17 11.34
N ASN A 45 0.65 12.29 11.48
CA ASN A 45 0.46 13.27 10.39
C ASN A 45 0.05 12.64 9.05
N GLY A 46 -0.86 11.66 9.08
CA GLY A 46 -1.33 10.94 7.89
C GLY A 46 -0.42 9.80 7.41
N ARG A 47 0.74 9.58 8.02
CA ARG A 47 1.67 8.49 7.68
C ARG A 47 1.54 7.34 8.66
N VAL A 48 1.27 6.13 8.16
CA VAL A 48 1.50 4.88 8.91
C VAL A 48 2.94 4.77 9.41
N LEU A 49 3.13 4.77 10.73
CA LEU A 49 4.42 4.50 11.37
C LEU A 49 4.58 3.04 11.77
N HIS A 50 3.47 2.35 12.02
CA HIS A 50 3.47 0.96 12.44
C HIS A 50 2.20 0.25 12.02
N ARG A 51 2.33 -1.03 11.69
CA ARG A 51 1.21 -1.91 11.41
C ARG A 51 1.42 -3.23 12.13
N ARG A 52 0.40 -3.68 12.85
CA ARG A 52 0.34 -4.98 13.51
C ARG A 52 -0.88 -5.72 12.99
N THR A 53 -0.68 -6.92 12.49
CA THR A 53 -1.75 -7.77 11.97
C THR A 53 -1.74 -9.09 12.73
N ASN A 54 -2.90 -9.52 13.21
CA ASN A 54 -3.07 -10.81 13.89
C ASN A 54 -4.26 -11.56 13.30
N ASN A 55 -4.20 -12.88 13.24
CA ASN A 55 -5.29 -13.68 12.70
C ASN A 55 -6.25 -14.18 13.80
N TYR A 56 -7.46 -14.57 13.40
CA TYR A 56 -8.47 -15.16 14.29
C TYR A 56 -9.14 -16.40 13.67
N PHE A 57 -8.41 -17.17 12.86
CA PHE A 57 -8.94 -18.40 12.25
C PHE A 57 -9.50 -19.39 13.29
N ASP A 58 -8.98 -19.37 14.52
CA ASP A 58 -9.45 -20.18 15.66
C ASP A 58 -10.89 -19.83 16.11
N LEU A 59 -11.36 -18.63 15.80
CA LEU A 59 -12.71 -18.17 16.12
C LEU A 59 -13.73 -18.52 15.03
N LEU A 60 -13.31 -19.12 13.91
CA LEU A 60 -14.21 -19.53 12.83
C LEU A 60 -14.80 -20.94 13.05
N PRO A 61 -16.04 -21.20 12.59
CA PRO A 61 -17.03 -20.22 12.14
C PRO A 61 -17.50 -19.35 13.32
N LEU A 62 -17.85 -18.09 13.03
CA LEU A 62 -18.30 -17.14 14.03
C LEU A 62 -19.69 -17.55 14.56
N SER A 63 -19.78 -17.70 15.87
CA SER A 63 -21.03 -17.77 16.63
C SER A 63 -21.11 -16.53 17.54
N PRO A 64 -22.29 -16.17 18.09
CA PRO A 64 -22.43 -14.95 18.90
C PRO A 64 -21.42 -14.83 20.04
N HIS A 65 -21.06 -15.96 20.67
CA HIS A 65 -20.02 -16.02 21.70
C HIS A 65 -18.61 -15.79 21.14
N ARG A 66 -18.30 -16.33 19.96
CA ARG A 66 -17.00 -16.15 19.29
C ARG A 66 -16.86 -14.76 18.68
N GLU A 67 -17.95 -14.12 18.27
CA GLU A 67 -17.96 -12.71 17.89
C GLU A 67 -17.61 -11.80 19.07
N GLN A 68 -18.08 -12.11 20.28
CA GLN A 68 -17.64 -11.42 21.49
C GLN A 68 -16.16 -11.64 21.78
N ALA A 69 -15.65 -12.87 21.57
CA ALA A 69 -14.21 -13.15 21.70
C ALA A 69 -13.38 -12.40 20.66
N LEU A 70 -13.86 -12.26 19.42
CA LEU A 70 -13.23 -11.47 18.38
C LEU A 70 -13.14 -9.99 18.77
N LYS A 71 -14.24 -9.42 19.29
CA LYS A 71 -14.25 -8.04 19.80
C LYS A 71 -13.25 -7.84 20.94
N GLN A 72 -13.15 -8.78 21.87
CA GLN A 72 -12.16 -8.71 22.95
C GLN A 72 -10.73 -8.75 22.41
N ARG A 73 -10.42 -9.68 21.48
CA ARG A 73 -9.10 -9.77 20.87
C ARG A 73 -8.72 -8.50 20.10
N LEU A 74 -9.70 -7.88 19.44
CA LEU A 74 -9.53 -6.62 18.73
C LEU A 74 -9.20 -5.48 19.71
N ASP A 75 -9.95 -5.37 20.81
CA ASP A 75 -9.71 -4.37 21.85
C ASP A 75 -8.36 -4.56 22.56
N GLU A 76 -8.00 -5.81 22.87
CA GLU A 76 -6.70 -6.17 23.46
C GLU A 76 -5.53 -5.78 22.54
N GLN A 77 -5.63 -6.09 21.25
CA GLN A 77 -4.60 -5.71 20.27
C GLN A 77 -4.49 -4.19 20.17
N HIS A 78 -5.62 -3.48 20.12
CA HIS A 78 -5.64 -2.03 20.10
C HIS A 78 -4.96 -1.43 21.34
N ARG A 79 -5.35 -1.89 22.53
CA ARG A 79 -4.82 -1.41 23.81
C ARG A 79 -3.33 -1.68 23.96
N ALA A 80 -2.86 -2.87 23.59
CA ALA A 80 -1.45 -3.21 23.62
C ALA A 80 -0.63 -2.24 22.77
N VAL A 81 -1.06 -1.94 21.55
CA VAL A 81 -0.37 -0.97 20.68
C VAL A 81 -0.39 0.45 21.27
N VAL A 82 -1.52 0.87 21.86
CA VAL A 82 -1.64 2.17 22.53
C VAL A 82 -0.68 2.27 23.73
N GLU A 83 -0.56 1.21 24.55
CA GLU A 83 0.35 1.17 25.69
C GLU A 83 1.82 1.11 25.25
N GLU A 84 2.16 0.34 24.22
CA GLU A 84 3.52 0.30 23.64
C GLU A 84 3.92 1.67 23.06
N LEU A 85 2.98 2.41 22.46
CA LEU A 85 3.14 3.79 22.03
C LEU A 85 3.41 4.74 23.20
N ARG A 86 2.60 4.62 24.26
CA ARG A 86 2.66 5.52 25.42
C ARG A 86 3.93 5.33 26.25
N THR A 87 4.38 4.07 26.38
CA THR A 87 5.60 3.69 27.12
C THR A 87 6.88 3.88 26.29
N GLY A 88 6.76 4.12 24.98
CA GLY A 88 7.89 4.21 24.06
C GLY A 88 8.56 2.86 23.77
N ALA A 89 7.94 1.74 24.17
CA ALA A 89 8.39 0.39 23.83
C ALA A 89 8.24 0.10 22.33
N LEU A 90 7.28 0.75 21.67
CA LEU A 90 7.14 0.70 20.22
C LEU A 90 8.21 1.60 19.59
N HIS A 91 9.24 1.00 18.99
CA HIS A 91 10.31 1.71 18.31
C HIS A 91 9.80 2.29 16.98
N LEU A 92 9.12 3.44 17.06
CA LEU A 92 8.63 4.17 15.90
C LEU A 92 9.75 5.07 15.39
N ALA A 93 10.22 4.82 14.17
CA ALA A 93 11.14 5.72 13.48
C ALA A 93 10.38 6.99 13.08
N LEU A 94 10.23 7.92 14.03
CA LEU A 94 9.78 9.26 13.75
C LEU A 94 10.83 9.92 12.86
N PRO A 95 10.44 10.59 11.76
CA PRO A 95 11.31 11.58 11.16
C PRO A 95 11.59 12.61 12.25
N ARG A 96 12.79 12.58 12.84
CA ARG A 96 13.20 13.59 13.82
C ARG A 96 13.07 14.95 13.14
N GLU A 97 12.13 15.75 13.61
CA GLU A 97 12.32 17.20 13.59
C GLU A 97 13.44 17.49 14.59
N GLU A 98 14.67 17.42 14.08
CA GLU A 98 15.87 17.80 14.80
C GLU A 98 15.80 19.31 15.06
N LYS A 99 15.32 19.68 16.26
CA LYS A 99 15.39 21.07 16.72
C LYS A 99 16.68 21.28 17.52
N ALA A 100 17.54 22.09 16.91
CA ALA A 100 18.77 22.77 17.39
C ALA A 100 20.07 21.94 17.31
N ALA A 101 21.11 22.35 16.59
CA ALA A 101 21.63 23.72 16.38
C ALA A 101 22.27 23.93 14.97
N PRO A 102 22.49 25.18 14.54
CA PRO A 102 22.64 25.56 13.15
C PRO A 102 24.10 25.50 12.68
N ALA A 103 24.33 24.87 11.54
CA ALA A 103 25.49 25.15 10.71
C ALA A 103 24.99 25.66 9.37
N SER A 104 25.23 26.95 9.15
CA SER A 104 25.00 27.70 7.93
C SER A 104 25.39 26.94 6.67
N ALA A 105 24.43 26.74 5.77
CA ALA A 105 24.64 26.96 4.34
C ALA A 105 23.29 27.27 3.67
N LYS A 106 23.23 28.48 3.09
CA LYS A 106 22.15 29.02 2.28
C LYS A 106 21.99 28.25 0.95
N PRO A 107 20.89 28.49 0.21
CA PRO A 107 20.27 27.51 -0.68
C PRO A 107 21.06 27.31 -1.97
N ALA A 108 21.27 26.05 -2.33
CA ALA A 108 21.60 25.67 -3.69
C ALA A 108 20.45 24.82 -4.23
N THR A 109 19.66 25.46 -5.08
CA THR A 109 19.14 24.83 -6.30
C THR A 109 20.24 23.99 -6.92
N ALA A 110 20.27 22.71 -6.60
CA ALA A 110 21.03 21.71 -7.32
C ALA A 110 20.03 20.64 -7.70
N SER A 111 19.66 20.68 -8.98
CA SER A 111 19.07 19.58 -9.72
C SER A 111 19.82 18.29 -9.39
N ALA A 112 19.34 17.53 -8.42
CA ALA A 112 19.56 16.10 -8.44
C ALA A 112 18.70 15.60 -9.60
N THR A 113 19.35 15.24 -10.70
CA THR A 113 18.81 14.36 -11.73
C THR A 113 18.50 13.03 -11.03
N GLY A 114 17.41 12.99 -10.26
CA GLY A 114 17.10 11.86 -9.39
C GLY A 114 16.58 10.72 -10.25
N VAL A 115 17.31 9.62 -10.34
CA VAL A 115 16.75 8.42 -10.95
C VAL A 115 15.79 7.80 -9.94
N LEU A 116 14.51 7.69 -10.29
CA LEU A 116 13.54 6.95 -9.48
C LEU A 116 13.62 5.48 -9.87
N SER A 117 13.78 4.62 -8.86
CA SER A 117 13.68 3.17 -9.03
C SER A 117 12.22 2.76 -8.79
N LEU A 118 11.58 2.22 -9.81
CA LEU A 118 10.25 1.63 -9.68
C LEU A 118 10.39 0.12 -9.53
N GLU A 119 9.71 -0.44 -8.54
CA GLU A 119 9.69 -1.88 -8.29
C GLU A 119 8.24 -2.36 -8.28
N LEU A 120 7.93 -3.37 -9.09
CA LEU A 120 6.60 -3.98 -9.07
C LEU A 120 6.58 -5.08 -8.01
N LEU A 121 5.90 -4.80 -6.89
CA LEU A 121 5.85 -5.71 -5.74
C LEU A 121 5.10 -7.00 -6.06
N ASN A 122 4.18 -6.97 -7.02
CA ASN A 122 3.35 -8.10 -7.41
C ASN A 122 3.62 -8.59 -8.85
N ALA A 123 4.89 -8.55 -9.30
CA ALA A 123 5.28 -8.92 -10.66
C ALA A 123 4.84 -10.33 -11.14
N LYS A 124 4.43 -11.23 -10.24
CA LYS A 124 3.91 -12.57 -10.56
C LYS A 124 2.38 -12.65 -10.62
N THR A 125 1.68 -11.75 -9.94
CA THR A 125 0.21 -11.80 -9.74
C THR A 125 -0.49 -10.52 -10.23
N TRP A 126 0.26 -9.61 -10.86
CA TRP A 126 -0.27 -8.32 -11.30
C TRP A 126 -1.36 -8.45 -12.38
N LEU A 127 -1.40 -9.55 -13.12
CA LEU A 127 -2.45 -9.86 -14.08
C LEU A 127 -3.11 -11.18 -13.69
N THR A 128 -4.35 -11.11 -13.23
CA THR A 128 -5.15 -12.29 -12.88
C THR A 128 -6.40 -12.33 -13.74
N GLY A 129 -6.38 -13.17 -14.78
CA GLY A 129 -7.48 -13.28 -15.74
C GLY A 129 -7.64 -12.02 -16.58
N LYS A 130 -8.68 -11.23 -16.30
CA LYS A 130 -8.99 -9.95 -16.98
C LYS A 130 -8.68 -8.71 -16.12
N ARG A 131 -8.35 -8.88 -14.84
CA ARG A 131 -8.06 -7.77 -13.93
C ARG A 131 -6.56 -7.61 -13.76
N ALA A 132 -6.07 -6.41 -14.04
CA ALA A 132 -4.71 -5.99 -13.78
C ALA A 132 -4.69 -5.17 -12.50
N LEU A 133 -4.00 -5.68 -11.49
CA LEU A 133 -3.69 -4.99 -10.25
C LEU A 133 -2.19 -4.75 -10.24
N LEU A 134 -1.72 -3.52 -10.34
CA LEU A 134 -0.30 -3.20 -10.26
C LEU A 134 0.01 -2.53 -8.94
N GLN A 135 0.96 -3.11 -8.20
CA GLN A 135 1.47 -2.54 -6.96
C GLN A 135 2.90 -2.08 -7.17
N ILE A 136 3.08 -0.79 -7.44
CA ILE A 136 4.36 -0.19 -7.76
C ILE A 136 4.91 0.50 -6.51
N ALA A 137 6.14 0.20 -6.13
CA ALA A 137 6.92 0.91 -5.15
C ALA A 137 7.92 1.83 -5.86
N VAL A 138 7.81 3.13 -5.65
CA VAL A 138 8.74 4.15 -6.14
C VAL A 138 9.72 4.46 -5.03
N ARG A 139 11.00 4.24 -5.33
CA ARG A 139 12.13 4.49 -4.44
C ARG A 139 13.10 5.46 -5.10
N ASN A 140 13.86 6.21 -4.30
CA ASN A 140 14.98 7.01 -4.79
C ASN A 140 16.26 6.15 -4.87
N GLU A 141 17.36 6.75 -5.34
CA GLU A 141 18.68 6.10 -5.39
C GLU A 141 19.19 5.65 -4.01
N ALA A 142 18.71 6.28 -2.93
CA ALA A 142 18.99 5.86 -1.54
C ALA A 142 18.05 4.74 -1.05
N HIS A 143 17.32 4.07 -1.95
CA HIS A 143 16.30 3.05 -1.65
C HIS A 143 15.14 3.51 -0.74
N GLN A 144 14.99 4.81 -0.50
CA GLN A 144 13.92 5.37 0.30
C GLN A 144 12.64 5.52 -0.53
N ALA A 145 11.52 5.22 0.10
CA ALA A 145 10.17 5.41 -0.43
C ALA A 145 9.91 6.87 -0.83
N VAL A 146 9.46 7.08 -2.07
CA VAL A 146 9.22 8.41 -2.63
C VAL A 146 7.72 8.64 -2.78
N GLY A 147 7.10 9.22 -1.76
CA GLY A 147 5.69 9.62 -1.82
C GLY A 147 5.46 10.87 -2.68
N ASN A 148 4.21 11.12 -3.08
CA ASN A 148 3.81 12.21 -3.98
C ASN A 148 4.50 12.22 -5.37
N ALA A 149 5.06 11.09 -5.82
CA ALA A 149 5.47 10.89 -7.20
C ALA A 149 4.25 10.64 -8.11
N THR A 150 4.23 11.27 -9.27
CA THR A 150 3.22 11.01 -10.31
C THR A 150 3.64 9.78 -11.08
N VAL A 151 2.84 8.71 -11.01
CA VAL A 151 3.05 7.46 -11.72
C VAL A 151 2.02 7.34 -12.83
N ILE A 152 2.47 6.99 -14.02
CA ILE A 152 1.68 6.85 -15.23
C ILE A 152 1.88 5.45 -15.75
N ALA A 153 0.84 4.63 -15.76
CA ALA A 153 0.84 3.31 -16.39
C ALA A 153 0.16 3.40 -17.76
N ARG A 154 0.87 3.04 -18.82
CA ARG A 154 0.39 3.01 -20.21
C ARG A 154 0.52 1.59 -20.76
N VAL A 155 -0.55 1.09 -21.37
CA VAL A 155 -0.52 -0.19 -22.08
C VAL A 155 -0.28 0.07 -23.56
N ASP A 156 0.90 -0.30 -24.04
CA ASP A 156 1.26 -0.29 -25.46
C ASP A 156 0.80 -1.60 -26.13
N GLY A 157 0.33 -1.52 -27.37
CA GLY A 157 -0.24 -2.67 -28.09
C GLY A 157 -1.68 -3.06 -27.69
N ALA A 158 -2.34 -2.25 -26.87
CA ALA A 158 -3.80 -2.34 -26.68
C ALA A 158 -4.54 -1.80 -27.91
N ALA A 159 -5.72 -2.35 -28.22
CA ALA A 159 -6.60 -1.86 -29.28
C ALA A 159 -7.04 -0.40 -29.05
N GLU A 160 -7.08 0.02 -27.78
CA GLU A 160 -7.39 1.38 -27.34
C GLU A 160 -6.24 1.91 -26.48
N ALA A 161 -5.76 3.12 -26.76
CA ALA A 161 -4.67 3.76 -26.02
C ALA A 161 -5.11 4.02 -24.57
N THR A 162 -4.74 3.11 -23.67
CA THR A 162 -5.19 3.16 -22.28
C THR A 162 -4.03 3.63 -21.40
N GLN A 163 -4.18 4.82 -20.81
CA GLN A 163 -3.22 5.41 -19.88
C GLN A 163 -3.91 5.72 -18.55
N PHE A 164 -3.29 5.27 -17.46
CA PHE A 164 -3.71 5.52 -16.09
C PHE A 164 -2.67 6.38 -15.40
N SER A 165 -3.10 7.42 -14.69
CA SER A 165 -2.22 8.29 -13.90
C SER A 165 -2.68 8.26 -12.45
N ALA A 166 -1.75 8.00 -11.54
CA ALA A 166 -1.98 8.00 -10.10
C ALA A 166 -0.79 8.62 -9.38
N LYS A 167 -1.03 9.23 -8.21
CA LYS A 167 0.05 9.70 -7.35
C LYS A 167 0.38 8.61 -6.34
N THR A 168 1.66 8.33 -6.13
CA THR A 168 2.09 7.49 -4.99
C THR A 168 1.67 8.14 -3.69
N GLY A 169 1.12 7.36 -2.77
CA GLY A 169 0.87 7.81 -1.40
C GLY A 169 2.15 8.09 -0.64
N ASP A 170 2.06 8.46 0.63
CA ASP A 170 3.18 8.87 1.47
C ASP A 170 4.29 7.81 1.67
N PHE A 171 4.02 6.56 1.28
CA PHE A 171 4.94 5.43 1.29
C PHE A 171 5.64 5.16 -0.05
N GLY A 172 5.47 6.03 -1.04
CA GLY A 172 5.98 5.78 -2.38
C GLY A 172 5.33 4.58 -3.07
N HIS A 173 4.22 4.06 -2.54
CA HIS A 173 3.45 3.00 -3.20
C HIS A 173 2.34 3.62 -4.05
N ALA A 174 2.20 3.14 -5.27
CA ALA A 174 1.10 3.41 -6.17
C ALA A 174 0.42 2.09 -6.52
N GLN A 175 -0.90 2.05 -6.35
CA GLN A 175 -1.72 0.93 -6.78
C GLN A 175 -2.54 1.36 -8.00
N PHE A 176 -2.52 0.55 -9.05
CA PHE A 176 -3.41 0.71 -10.19
C PHE A 176 -4.28 -0.53 -10.28
N GLU A 177 -5.58 -0.33 -10.37
CA GLU A 177 -6.53 -1.39 -10.65
C GLU A 177 -7.29 -1.03 -11.91
N PHE A 178 -7.16 -1.85 -12.94
CA PHE A 178 -7.90 -1.69 -14.19
C PHE A 178 -8.18 -3.04 -14.85
N ASP A 179 -9.24 -3.09 -15.64
CA ASP A 179 -9.50 -4.22 -16.51
C ASP A 179 -8.56 -4.18 -17.72
N MET A 180 -7.93 -5.32 -18.02
CA MET A 180 -6.93 -5.42 -19.07
C MET A 180 -7.58 -5.17 -20.44
N PRO A 181 -7.19 -4.11 -21.17
CA PRO A 181 -7.73 -3.84 -22.49
C PRO A 181 -7.34 -4.95 -23.48
N ARG A 182 -8.13 -5.14 -24.54
CA ARG A 182 -7.81 -6.16 -25.55
C ARG A 182 -6.50 -5.80 -26.24
N LEU A 183 -5.52 -6.70 -26.14
CA LEU A 183 -4.23 -6.57 -26.80
C LEU A 183 -4.39 -6.96 -28.28
N ALA A 184 -4.10 -6.04 -29.19
CA ALA A 184 -4.16 -6.25 -30.64
C ALA A 184 -2.80 -6.08 -31.33
N GLY A 185 -1.83 -5.47 -30.64
CA GLY A 185 -0.46 -5.30 -31.13
C GLY A 185 0.36 -6.60 -31.07
N ALA A 186 1.38 -6.69 -31.93
CA ALA A 186 2.28 -7.83 -32.01
C ALA A 186 3.14 -8.02 -30.74
N GLU A 187 3.48 -6.92 -30.06
CA GLU A 187 4.31 -6.91 -28.85
C GLU A 187 3.70 -6.00 -27.78
N PRO A 188 2.62 -6.43 -27.11
CA PRO A 188 2.02 -5.60 -26.08
C PRO A 188 2.99 -5.41 -24.92
N ALA A 189 3.12 -4.19 -24.43
CA ALA A 189 4.03 -3.85 -23.34
C ALA A 189 3.36 -2.90 -22.37
N LEU A 190 3.48 -3.19 -21.08
CA LEU A 190 3.05 -2.30 -20.04
C LEU A 190 4.22 -1.40 -19.65
N VAL A 191 4.08 -0.11 -19.90
CA VAL A 191 5.08 0.91 -19.58
C VAL A 191 4.56 1.70 -18.39
N ILE A 192 5.36 1.76 -17.33
CA ILE A 192 5.03 2.49 -16.12
C ILE A 192 6.11 3.56 -15.94
N GLU A 193 5.72 4.81 -15.91
CA GLU A 193 6.61 5.96 -15.77
C GLU A 193 6.32 6.65 -14.45
N ALA A 194 7.30 6.82 -13.57
CA ALA A 194 7.17 7.63 -12.36
C ALA A 194 7.99 8.92 -12.51
N SER A 195 7.43 10.04 -12.08
CA SER A 195 8.08 11.34 -12.08
C SER A 195 7.78 12.10 -10.78
N LYS A 196 8.80 12.73 -10.20
CA LYS A 196 8.67 13.60 -9.02
C LYS A 196 9.62 14.78 -9.16
N GLY A 197 9.09 15.96 -9.47
CA GLY A 197 9.91 17.14 -9.75
C GLY A 197 10.88 16.87 -10.90
N ASN A 198 12.18 16.92 -10.62
CA ASN A 198 13.25 16.59 -11.59
C ASN A 198 13.61 15.10 -11.63
N ALA A 199 13.10 14.30 -10.69
CA ALA A 199 13.41 12.88 -10.62
C ALA A 199 12.46 12.06 -11.50
N ARG A 200 12.98 11.10 -12.26
CA ARG A 200 12.19 10.26 -13.18
C ARG A 200 12.66 8.81 -13.14
N GLY A 201 11.73 7.90 -13.35
CA GLY A 201 11.99 6.49 -13.53
C GLY A 201 10.97 5.89 -14.47
N HIS A 202 11.33 4.81 -15.15
CA HIS A 202 10.39 4.05 -15.95
C HIS A 202 10.64 2.55 -15.74
N LEU A 203 9.58 1.78 -15.92
CA LEU A 203 9.56 0.33 -15.77
C LEU A 203 8.75 -0.21 -16.94
N ARG A 204 9.37 -1.06 -17.76
CA ARG A 204 8.72 -1.68 -18.91
C ARG A 204 8.57 -3.17 -18.66
N PHE A 205 7.35 -3.67 -18.70
CA PHE A 205 7.05 -5.09 -18.72
C PHE A 205 6.59 -5.50 -20.11
N GLN A 206 7.31 -6.43 -20.72
CA GLN A 206 6.83 -7.06 -21.95
C GLN A 206 5.71 -8.05 -21.62
N LEU A 207 4.55 -7.84 -22.22
CA LEU A 207 3.43 -8.76 -22.10
C LEU A 207 3.60 -9.80 -23.19
N ARG A 208 4.19 -10.94 -22.83
CA ARG A 208 4.23 -12.07 -23.75
C ARG A 208 2.82 -12.62 -23.89
N SER A 209 2.15 -12.27 -24.98
CA SER A 209 1.18 -13.14 -25.59
C SER A 209 1.91 -14.45 -25.88
N LYS A 210 1.64 -15.52 -25.13
CA LYS A 210 2.17 -16.85 -25.46
C LYS A 210 1.90 -17.06 -26.96
N PRO A 211 2.93 -17.28 -27.81
CA PRO A 211 2.64 -17.77 -29.14
C PRO A 211 1.90 -19.09 -28.92
N ARG A 212 0.68 -19.20 -29.47
CA ARG A 212 0.11 -20.51 -29.76
C ARG A 212 1.12 -21.15 -30.69
N VAL A 213 1.98 -22.00 -30.14
CA VAL A 213 2.72 -22.95 -30.96
C VAL A 213 1.66 -23.71 -31.77
N PRO A 214 1.73 -23.69 -33.11
CA PRO A 214 0.93 -24.64 -33.88
C PRO A 214 1.44 -26.01 -33.44
N SER A 215 0.58 -26.76 -32.75
CA SER A 215 0.81 -28.20 -32.61
C SER A 215 0.74 -28.75 -34.04
N ALA A 216 1.91 -28.97 -34.63
CA ALA A 216 2.05 -29.75 -35.82
C ALA A 216 1.97 -31.23 -35.39
N SER A 217 0.90 -31.90 -35.82
CA SER A 217 0.87 -33.31 -36.22
C SER A 217 -0.45 -33.56 -36.95
#